data_AF-A0A817DPZ1-F1
#
_entry.id   AF-A0A817DPZ1-F1
#
_cell.length_a   1.000
_cell.length_b   1.000
_cell.length_c   1.000
_cell.angle_alpha   90.00
_cell.angle_beta   90.00
_cell.angle_gamma   90.00
#
_symmetry.space_group_name_H-M   'P 1'
#
loop_
_entity.id
_entity.type
_entity.pdbx_description
1 polymer ?
#
loop_
_entity_poly.entity_id
_entity_poly.type
_entity_poly.pdbx_seq_one_letter_code
_entity_poly.pdbx_strand_id
1 'polypeptide(L)'
;MHQTENHAFLISNLNTLSNQSQEEEQESNMLAAQFPQRINPPVVTDQYHHSETIWRVILDIISLIILLIITIISHYVAKPFTRGFFCSDTSIQYPYENNTIPTYAAVILSICLPIFWMWITEFCKRSYFTWYPRRTFITRLELSETHVVYISPFVRNLYMLTVIFFYGYLATWVLTEIAKNFVGELRPHFRAVCNPTYNCSAVTSLNQFNSYLQYGIDYTCQNTDVTAVREARRSFFSGHASSIFFGLTWLIMYIHVSWSWRHLGILSNLFQVGLAILAFYIGYSRISDYQHHWQDILAGGIFGSFIAFFTFKFILNWHHYSTQFLPYTASHLPRTLPINQRNINYVQMNPNNEHEQIHYYF
;
A
#
# COMPACT_ATOMS: atom_id res chain seq x y z
N MET A 1 89.01 15.74 37.95
CA MET A 1 88.70 14.47 37.25
C MET A 1 87.27 13.95 37.50
N HIS A 2 86.42 14.57 38.35
CA HIS A 2 85.08 14.05 38.66
C HIS A 2 83.89 14.70 37.92
N GLN A 3 84.12 15.66 37.00
CA GLN A 3 83.02 16.39 36.32
C GLN A 3 82.74 15.90 34.90
N THR A 4 83.65 15.14 34.29
CA THR A 4 83.53 14.63 32.92
C THR A 4 82.83 13.27 32.84
N GLU A 5 82.86 12.45 33.89
CA GLU A 5 82.23 11.13 33.91
C GLU A 5 80.70 11.20 34.12
N ASN A 6 80.20 12.18 34.87
CA ASN A 6 78.76 12.36 35.09
C ASN A 6 78.01 12.83 33.83
N HIS A 7 78.66 13.60 32.95
CA HIS A 7 78.07 14.02 31.68
C HIS A 7 77.95 12.88 30.67
N ALA A 8 78.93 11.96 30.62
CA ALA A 8 78.87 10.78 29.76
C ALA A 8 77.77 9.81 30.20
N PHE A 9 77.57 9.64 31.52
CA PHE A 9 76.52 8.78 32.08
C PHE A 9 75.11 9.35 31.83
N LEU A 10 74.92 10.67 31.93
CA LEU A 10 73.65 11.33 31.63
C LEU A 10 73.28 11.24 30.14
N ILE A 11 74.26 11.43 29.23
CA ILE A 11 74.03 11.31 27.78
C ILE A 11 73.73 9.86 27.39
N SER A 12 74.42 8.88 28.01
CA SER A 12 74.12 7.47 27.81
C SER A 12 72.68 7.13 28.20
N ASN A 13 72.23 7.59 29.37
CA ASN A 13 70.87 7.31 29.87
C ASN A 13 69.77 8.03 29.06
N LEU A 14 70.04 9.24 28.57
CA LEU A 14 69.12 9.96 27.68
C LEU A 14 68.96 9.25 26.33
N ASN A 15 70.06 8.69 25.80
CA ASN A 15 70.01 7.91 24.56
C ASN A 15 69.27 6.58 24.74
N THR A 16 69.43 5.89 25.87
CA THR A 16 68.64 4.67 26.14
C THR A 16 67.16 4.97 26.34
N LEU A 17 66.80 6.05 27.04
CA LEU A 17 65.40 6.46 27.21
C LEU A 17 64.77 6.91 25.88
N SER A 18 65.52 7.62 25.03
CA SER A 18 65.09 7.98 23.67
C SER A 18 64.82 6.74 22.83
N ASN A 19 65.72 5.75 22.86
CA ASN A 19 65.57 4.52 22.09
C ASN A 19 64.40 3.66 22.58
N GLN A 20 64.18 3.58 23.90
CA GLN A 20 63.01 2.89 24.47
C GLN A 20 61.70 3.58 24.09
N SER A 21 61.66 4.91 24.07
CA SER A 21 60.47 5.64 23.63
C SER A 21 60.15 5.43 22.14
N GLN A 22 61.18 5.29 21.29
CA GLN A 22 61.01 5.00 19.87
C GLN A 22 60.57 3.55 19.63
N GLU A 23 61.06 2.58 20.42
CA GLU A 23 60.64 1.19 20.35
C GLU A 23 59.17 1.01 20.80
N GLU A 24 58.74 1.68 21.87
CA GLU A 24 57.33 1.68 22.32
C GLU A 24 56.41 2.34 21.28
N GLU A 25 56.85 3.42 20.63
CA GLU A 25 56.09 4.07 19.56
C GLU A 25 55.99 3.17 18.32
N GLN A 26 57.07 2.45 17.95
CA GLN A 26 57.06 1.45 16.87
C GLN A 26 56.17 0.25 17.19
N GLU A 27 56.17 -0.24 18.43
CA GLU A 27 55.33 -1.35 18.87
C GLU A 27 53.84 -0.94 18.89
N SER A 28 53.53 0.29 19.31
CA SER A 28 52.17 0.85 19.22
C SER A 28 51.69 1.00 17.76
N ASN A 29 52.58 1.40 16.85
CA ASN A 29 52.28 1.57 15.43
C ASN A 29 52.12 0.21 14.71
N MET A 30 52.88 -0.81 15.10
CA MET A 30 52.71 -2.18 14.62
C MET A 30 51.40 -2.80 15.14
N LEU A 31 51.06 -2.61 16.41
CA LEU A 31 49.78 -3.06 16.98
C LEU A 31 48.59 -2.34 16.33
N ALA A 32 48.71 -1.05 16.02
CA ALA A 32 47.69 -0.28 15.28
C ALA A 32 47.52 -0.76 13.81
N ALA A 33 48.59 -1.25 13.18
CA ALA A 33 48.54 -1.83 11.84
C ALA A 33 47.96 -3.26 11.80
N GLN A 34 47.89 -3.94 12.94
CA GLN A 34 47.37 -5.31 13.08
C GLN A 34 45.87 -5.37 13.34
N PHE A 35 45.25 -4.27 13.76
CA PHE A 35 43.80 -4.16 13.73
C PHE A 35 43.36 -3.86 12.30
N PRO A 36 42.45 -4.66 11.70
CA PRO A 36 41.87 -4.29 10.42
C PRO A 36 41.26 -2.91 10.63
N GLN A 37 41.76 -1.92 9.88
CA GLN A 37 41.08 -0.64 9.77
C GLN A 37 39.60 -0.97 9.57
N ARG A 38 38.72 -0.37 10.37
CA ARG A 38 37.29 -0.42 10.08
C ARG A 38 37.17 0.06 8.64
N ILE A 39 37.06 -0.89 7.71
CA ILE A 39 36.68 -0.62 6.34
C ILE A 39 35.31 -0.02 6.55
N ASN A 40 35.24 1.31 6.51
CA ASN A 40 33.99 2.01 6.41
C ASN A 40 33.29 1.29 5.27
N PRO A 41 32.12 0.68 5.53
CA PRO A 41 31.48 -0.06 4.48
C PRO A 41 31.35 0.84 3.28
N PRO A 42 31.49 0.31 2.05
CA PRO A 42 31.15 1.09 0.90
C PRO A 42 29.73 1.57 1.13
N VAL A 43 29.57 2.88 1.30
CA VAL A 43 28.28 3.52 1.10
C VAL A 43 28.00 3.21 -0.37
N VAL A 44 27.16 2.22 -0.61
CA VAL A 44 26.63 1.97 -1.95
C VAL A 44 25.76 3.19 -2.23
N THR A 45 26.40 4.26 -2.71
CA THR A 45 25.73 5.38 -3.33
C THR A 45 25.24 4.85 -4.67
N ASP A 46 24.04 4.28 -4.69
CA ASP A 46 23.30 4.26 -5.93
C ASP A 46 23.20 5.72 -6.37
N GLN A 47 24.00 6.11 -7.36
CA GLN A 47 23.90 7.41 -8.01
C GLN A 47 22.56 7.45 -8.75
N TYR A 48 21.52 7.74 -8.01
CA TYR A 48 20.18 7.92 -8.54
C TYR A 48 20.11 9.36 -9.09
N HIS A 49 20.07 9.48 -10.42
CA HIS A 49 20.05 10.78 -11.11
C HIS A 49 18.94 11.69 -10.57
N HIS A 50 19.32 12.88 -10.09
CA HIS A 50 18.50 13.84 -9.33
C HIS A 50 17.24 14.33 -10.04
N SER A 51 17.28 14.49 -11.36
CA SER A 51 16.13 14.87 -12.18
C SER A 51 15.01 13.84 -12.05
N GLU A 52 15.36 12.55 -12.05
CA GLU A 52 14.38 11.47 -12.13
C GLU A 52 13.47 11.40 -10.89
N THR A 53 13.99 11.65 -9.69
CA THR A 53 13.16 11.50 -8.47
C THR A 53 12.20 12.67 -8.27
N ILE A 54 12.64 13.91 -8.50
CA ILE A 54 11.77 15.08 -8.40
C ILE A 54 10.71 15.03 -9.51
N TRP A 55 11.11 14.69 -10.74
CA TRP A 55 10.16 14.49 -11.83
C TRP A 55 9.15 13.38 -11.53
N ARG A 56 9.57 12.27 -10.91
CA ARG A 56 8.61 11.22 -10.46
C ARG A 56 7.57 11.77 -9.50
N VAL A 57 7.97 12.50 -8.46
CA VAL A 57 7.01 13.07 -7.49
C VAL A 57 6.05 14.05 -8.18
N ILE A 58 6.56 14.88 -9.10
CA ILE A 58 5.74 15.80 -9.89
C ILE A 58 4.75 15.03 -10.76
N LEU A 59 5.19 13.99 -11.46
CA LEU A 59 4.35 13.15 -12.31
C LEU A 59 3.29 12.39 -11.49
N ASP A 60 3.63 11.91 -10.30
CA ASP A 60 2.68 11.26 -9.40
C ASP A 60 1.57 12.24 -8.98
N ILE A 61 1.93 13.46 -8.56
CA ILE A 61 0.97 14.51 -8.21
C ILE A 61 0.08 14.87 -9.40
N ILE A 62 0.68 15.09 -10.58
CA ILE A 62 -0.05 15.37 -11.81
C ILE A 62 -1.03 14.23 -12.12
N SER A 63 -0.62 12.97 -11.99
CA SER A 63 -1.47 11.81 -12.24
C SER A 63 -2.68 11.76 -11.30
N LEU A 64 -2.49 12.06 -10.01
CA LEU A 64 -3.58 12.12 -9.03
C LEU A 64 -4.55 13.26 -9.34
N ILE A 65 -4.03 14.43 -9.72
CA ILE A 65 -4.86 15.58 -10.11
C ILE A 65 -5.69 15.25 -11.37
N ILE A 66 -5.08 14.63 -12.38
CA ILE A 66 -5.78 14.21 -13.60
C ILE A 66 -6.91 13.22 -13.26
N LEU A 67 -6.62 12.19 -12.47
CA LEU A 67 -7.64 11.21 -12.06
C LEU A 67 -8.76 11.86 -11.24
N LEU A 68 -8.44 12.81 -10.37
CA LEU A 68 -9.42 13.56 -9.59
C LEU A 68 -10.33 14.42 -10.50
N ILE A 69 -9.75 15.14 -11.46
CA ILE A 69 -10.51 15.96 -12.43
C ILE A 69 -11.44 15.06 -13.25
N ILE A 70 -10.95 13.93 -13.76
CA ILE A 70 -11.76 12.97 -14.52
C ILE A 70 -12.90 12.44 -13.65
N THR A 71 -12.65 12.14 -12.37
CA THR A 71 -13.67 11.70 -11.42
C THR A 71 -14.76 12.75 -11.24
N ILE A 72 -14.38 14.02 -11.03
CA ILE A 72 -15.33 15.13 -10.84
C ILE A 72 -16.17 15.34 -12.10
N ILE A 73 -15.54 15.34 -13.28
CA ILE A 73 -16.26 15.49 -14.56
C ILE A 73 -17.22 14.32 -14.77
N SER A 74 -16.76 13.09 -14.56
CA SER A 74 -17.59 11.88 -14.72
C SER A 74 -18.74 11.85 -13.72
N HIS A 75 -18.52 12.28 -12.47
CA HIS A 75 -19.58 12.27 -11.47
C HIS A 75 -20.56 13.42 -11.69
N TYR A 76 -20.12 14.67 -11.83
CA TYR A 76 -21.03 15.82 -11.78
C TYR A 76 -21.53 16.27 -13.15
N VAL A 77 -20.73 16.15 -14.20
CA VAL A 77 -21.01 16.76 -15.52
C VAL A 77 -21.61 15.76 -16.49
N ALA A 78 -21.10 14.52 -16.50
CA ALA A 78 -21.54 13.51 -17.45
C ALA A 78 -23.01 13.11 -17.21
N LYS A 79 -23.79 13.08 -18.29
CA LYS A 79 -25.18 12.60 -18.27
C LYS A 79 -25.19 11.08 -18.46
N PRO A 80 -25.89 10.31 -17.60
CA PRO A 80 -25.98 8.88 -17.76
C PRO A 80 -26.82 8.50 -18.98
N PHE A 81 -26.50 7.37 -19.60
CA PHE A 81 -27.26 6.78 -20.70
C PHE A 81 -28.71 6.52 -20.28
N THR A 82 -29.66 6.93 -21.12
CA THR A 82 -31.09 6.77 -20.89
C THR A 82 -31.60 5.55 -21.65
N ARG A 83 -31.91 4.48 -20.92
CA ARG A 83 -32.58 3.29 -21.46
C ARG A 83 -34.08 3.29 -21.15
N GLY A 84 -34.86 2.61 -21.99
CA GLY A 84 -36.24 2.24 -21.67
C GLY A 84 -36.32 1.06 -20.70
N PHE A 85 -37.53 0.75 -20.22
CA PHE A 85 -37.82 -0.42 -19.39
C PHE A 85 -39.17 -1.03 -19.77
N PHE A 86 -39.35 -2.32 -19.50
CA PHE A 86 -40.63 -3.01 -19.71
C PHE A 86 -41.54 -2.84 -18.50
N CYS A 87 -42.85 -2.70 -18.71
CA CYS A 87 -43.82 -2.60 -17.61
C CYS A 87 -43.85 -3.84 -16.70
N SER A 88 -43.61 -5.03 -17.26
CA SER A 88 -43.53 -6.31 -16.53
C SER A 88 -42.25 -6.47 -15.70
N ASP A 89 -41.27 -5.57 -15.83
CA ASP A 89 -40.00 -5.69 -15.13
C ASP A 89 -40.18 -5.43 -13.63
N THR A 90 -40.15 -6.50 -12.84
CA THR A 90 -40.26 -6.44 -11.37
C THR A 90 -38.95 -6.06 -10.70
N SER A 91 -37.81 -6.11 -11.42
CA SER A 91 -36.50 -5.80 -10.82
C SER A 91 -36.40 -4.33 -10.38
N ILE A 92 -37.16 -3.44 -11.02
CA ILE A 92 -37.16 -1.98 -10.79
C ILE A 92 -38.39 -1.45 -10.02
N GLN A 93 -39.12 -2.34 -9.33
CA GLN A 93 -40.38 -2.03 -8.62
C GLN A 93 -40.24 -1.95 -7.09
N TYR A 94 -39.02 -2.00 -6.55
CA TYR A 94 -38.80 -1.97 -5.11
C TYR A 94 -39.05 -0.56 -4.50
N PRO A 95 -39.37 -0.48 -3.20
CA PRO A 95 -39.53 0.80 -2.52
C PRO A 95 -38.19 1.55 -2.41
N TYR A 96 -38.27 2.88 -2.33
CA TYR A 96 -37.12 3.71 -2.03
C TYR A 96 -36.86 3.72 -0.52
N GLU A 97 -35.79 3.06 -0.09
CA GLU A 97 -35.43 2.89 1.32
C GLU A 97 -34.16 3.67 1.67
N ASN A 98 -34.01 3.95 2.97
CA ASN A 98 -32.81 4.60 3.51
C ASN A 98 -31.61 3.62 3.52
N ASN A 99 -30.41 4.19 3.40
CA ASN A 99 -29.17 3.42 3.43
C ASN A 99 -28.84 2.97 4.86
N THR A 100 -28.71 1.65 5.08
CA THR A 100 -28.17 1.06 6.32
C THR A 100 -26.77 1.59 6.60
N ILE A 101 -25.92 1.62 5.57
CA ILE A 101 -24.58 2.23 5.62
C ILE A 101 -24.57 3.46 4.72
N PRO A 102 -24.43 4.68 5.27
CA PRO A 102 -24.44 5.88 4.45
C PRO A 102 -23.18 5.96 3.58
N THR A 103 -23.28 6.62 2.43
CA THR A 103 -22.19 6.73 1.45
C THR A 103 -20.89 7.27 2.05
N TYR A 104 -20.98 8.30 2.89
CA TYR A 104 -19.81 8.88 3.53
C TYR A 104 -19.08 7.86 4.44
N ALA A 105 -19.83 6.99 5.13
CA ALA A 105 -19.23 6.00 6.03
C ALA A 105 -18.48 4.93 5.25
N ALA A 106 -19.05 4.45 4.14
CA ALA A 106 -18.36 3.49 3.26
C ALA A 106 -17.06 4.08 2.70
N VAL A 107 -17.09 5.34 2.25
CA VAL A 107 -15.89 6.02 1.73
C VAL A 107 -14.84 6.23 2.82
N ILE A 108 -15.23 6.73 3.99
CA ILE A 108 -14.32 6.91 5.14
C ILE A 108 -13.71 5.57 5.54
N LEU A 109 -14.50 4.50 5.66
CA LEU A 109 -13.98 3.17 5.99
C LEU A 109 -13.01 2.66 4.92
N SER A 110 -13.29 2.87 3.64
CA SER A 110 -12.43 2.41 2.56
C SER A 110 -11.10 3.15 2.45
N ILE A 111 -10.98 4.38 2.99
CA ILE A 111 -9.76 5.21 2.91
C ILE A 111 -9.06 5.28 4.27
N CYS A 112 -9.76 5.74 5.31
CA CYS A 112 -9.16 6.06 6.59
C CYS A 112 -8.65 4.82 7.30
N LEU A 113 -9.37 3.69 7.24
CA LEU A 113 -8.93 2.46 7.89
C LEU A 113 -7.62 1.93 7.27
N PRO A 114 -7.47 1.79 5.94
CA PRO A 114 -6.18 1.41 5.33
C PRO A 114 -5.05 2.39 5.64
N ILE A 115 -5.27 3.70 5.48
CA ILE A 115 -4.25 4.72 5.71
C ILE A 115 -3.76 4.70 7.16
N PHE A 116 -4.70 4.71 8.12
CA PHE A 116 -4.39 4.65 9.54
C PHE A 116 -3.55 3.42 9.88
N TRP A 117 -3.96 2.24 9.39
CA TRP A 117 -3.25 1.00 9.67
C TRP A 117 -1.86 0.95 9.05
N MET A 118 -1.72 1.40 7.80
CA MET A 118 -0.41 1.49 7.13
C MET A 118 0.53 2.42 7.89
N TRP A 119 0.05 3.59 8.31
CA TRP A 119 0.86 4.58 9.00
C TRP A 119 1.29 4.10 10.38
N ILE A 120 0.38 3.49 11.15
CA ILE A 120 0.71 2.89 12.45
C ILE A 120 1.73 1.78 12.28
N THR A 121 1.54 0.89 11.31
CA THR A 121 2.46 -0.23 11.09
C THR A 121 3.86 0.25 10.73
N GLU A 122 3.99 1.24 9.85
CA GLU A 122 5.29 1.85 9.52
C GLU A 122 5.92 2.60 10.70
N PHE A 123 5.09 3.26 11.53
CA PHE A 123 5.57 3.92 12.75
C PHE A 123 6.10 2.91 13.78
N CYS A 124 5.35 1.83 14.03
CA CYS A 124 5.79 0.75 14.92
C CYS A 124 7.06 0.05 14.39
N LYS A 125 7.16 -0.19 13.08
CA LYS A 125 8.37 -0.73 12.45
C LYS A 125 9.57 0.19 12.67
N ARG A 126 9.41 1.50 12.54
CA ARG A 126 10.48 2.48 12.82
C ARG A 126 10.94 2.40 14.26
N SER A 127 10.01 2.37 15.22
CA SER A 127 10.32 2.29 16.66
C SER A 127 11.01 0.98 17.05
N TYR A 128 10.62 -0.14 16.45
CA TYR A 128 11.30 -1.42 16.63
C TYR A 128 12.69 -1.44 15.98
N PHE A 129 12.84 -0.85 14.80
CA PHE A 129 14.13 -0.78 14.10
C PHE A 129 15.14 0.15 14.79
N THR A 130 14.69 1.22 15.45
CA THR A 130 15.58 2.03 16.31
C THR A 130 16.13 1.25 17.51
N TRP A 131 15.47 0.16 17.91
CA TRP A 131 15.89 -0.70 19.02
C TRP A 131 16.89 -1.80 18.59
N TYR A 132 16.93 -2.18 17.31
CA TYR A 132 17.94 -3.10 16.74
C TYR A 132 18.65 -2.45 15.53
N PRO A 133 19.89 -1.94 15.69
CA PRO A 133 20.58 -1.20 14.63
C PRO A 133 20.97 -2.14 13.48
N ARG A 134 20.11 -2.25 12.47
CA ARG A 134 20.49 -2.71 11.12
C ARG A 134 20.87 -1.50 10.27
N ARG A 135 21.80 -1.69 9.34
CA ARG A 135 22.24 -0.61 8.44
C ARG A 135 21.04 -0.07 7.65
N THR A 136 20.72 1.20 7.89
CA THR A 136 19.69 1.93 7.16
C THR A 136 20.22 2.30 5.78
N PHE A 137 19.49 1.91 4.73
CA PHE A 137 19.74 2.42 3.39
C PHE A 137 19.12 3.83 3.32
N ILE A 138 19.92 4.86 3.61
CA ILE A 138 19.47 6.25 3.52
C ILE A 138 19.39 6.62 2.03
N THR A 139 18.23 7.06 1.56
CA THR A 139 18.11 7.55 0.18
C THR A 139 18.65 8.98 0.12
N ARG A 140 19.75 9.19 -0.60
CA ARG A 140 20.35 10.50 -0.84
C ARG A 140 19.57 11.20 -1.96
N LEU A 141 19.02 12.38 -1.69
CA LEU A 141 18.31 13.22 -2.64
C LEU A 141 19.04 14.55 -2.74
N GLU A 142 19.80 14.78 -3.81
CA GLU A 142 20.53 16.03 -4.01
C GLU A 142 19.62 17.00 -4.79
N LEU A 143 19.30 18.14 -4.17
CA LEU A 143 18.43 19.18 -4.73
C LEU A 143 19.22 20.21 -5.58
N SER A 144 20.55 20.28 -5.40
CA SER A 144 21.48 21.22 -6.04
C SER A 144 22.93 20.78 -5.74
N GLU A 145 23.93 21.30 -6.47
CA GLU A 145 25.37 21.03 -6.24
C GLU A 145 25.83 21.28 -4.79
N THR A 146 25.05 22.02 -4.00
CA THR A 146 25.35 22.38 -2.61
C THR A 146 24.37 21.82 -1.57
N HIS A 147 23.26 21.19 -1.97
CA HIS A 147 22.19 20.80 -1.05
C HIS A 147 21.79 19.33 -1.20
N VAL A 148 22.23 18.51 -0.24
CA VAL A 148 21.85 17.10 -0.13
C VAL A 148 20.81 16.92 0.96
N VAL A 149 19.62 16.46 0.58
CA VAL A 149 18.54 16.05 1.50
C VAL A 149 18.56 14.54 1.65
N TYR A 150 18.71 14.07 2.88
CA TYR A 150 18.63 12.65 3.19
C TYR A 150 17.18 12.28 3.55
N ILE A 151 16.53 11.45 2.73
CA ILE A 151 15.18 10.96 3.04
C ILE A 151 15.28 9.67 3.85
N SER A 152 14.66 9.70 5.04
CA SER A 152 14.55 8.50 5.87
C SER A 152 13.67 7.44 5.18
N PRO A 153 14.00 6.14 5.28
CA PRO A 153 13.18 5.07 4.73
C PRO A 153 11.72 5.12 5.18
N PHE A 154 11.47 5.57 6.42
CA PHE A 154 10.14 5.79 6.96
C PHE A 154 9.32 6.79 6.14
N VAL A 155 9.87 7.97 5.83
CA VAL A 155 9.18 9.00 5.05
C VAL A 155 8.93 8.51 3.62
N ARG A 156 9.93 7.86 3.01
CA ARG A 156 9.79 7.28 1.67
C ARG A 156 8.67 6.23 1.64
N ASN A 157 8.60 5.35 2.64
CA ASN A 157 7.59 4.31 2.72
C ASN A 157 6.19 4.87 2.88
N LEU A 158 6.00 5.82 3.80
CA LEU A 158 4.72 6.48 3.99
C LEU A 158 4.25 7.16 2.70
N TYR A 159 5.16 7.85 2.02
CA TYR A 159 4.89 8.47 0.73
C TYR A 159 4.44 7.45 -0.32
N MET A 160 5.25 6.41 -0.58
CA MET A 160 4.95 5.41 -1.62
C MET A 160 3.64 4.66 -1.33
N LEU A 161 3.42 4.21 -0.10
CA LEU A 161 2.19 3.52 0.29
C LEU A 161 0.96 4.40 0.10
N THR A 162 1.05 5.67 0.50
CA THR A 162 -0.07 6.61 0.44
C THR A 162 -0.39 7.01 -0.99
N VAL A 163 0.62 7.42 -1.77
CA VAL A 163 0.44 7.89 -3.16
C VAL A 163 -0.12 6.78 -4.05
N ILE A 164 0.44 5.57 -3.97
CA ILE A 164 0.01 4.47 -4.83
C ILE A 164 -1.38 3.96 -4.41
N PHE A 165 -1.68 3.95 -3.10
CA PHE A 165 -3.04 3.67 -2.63
C PHE A 165 -4.05 4.65 -3.22
N PHE A 166 -3.80 5.96 -3.14
CA PHE A 166 -4.70 6.98 -3.70
C PHE A 166 -4.79 6.90 -5.22
N TYR A 167 -3.69 6.59 -5.91
CA TYR A 167 -3.70 6.36 -7.36
C TYR A 167 -4.66 5.22 -7.72
N GLY A 168 -4.54 4.06 -7.06
CA GLY A 168 -5.44 2.92 -7.29
C GLY A 168 -6.89 3.22 -6.89
N TYR A 169 -7.09 3.96 -5.80
CA TYR A 169 -8.43 4.33 -5.32
C TYR A 169 -9.15 5.25 -6.32
N LEU A 170 -8.46 6.29 -6.79
CA LEU A 170 -8.99 7.21 -7.80
C LEU A 170 -9.21 6.51 -9.14
N ALA A 171 -8.31 5.62 -9.56
CA ALA A 171 -8.52 4.81 -10.77
C ALA A 171 -9.79 3.94 -10.66
N THR A 172 -10.03 3.33 -9.49
CA THR A 172 -11.26 2.57 -9.21
C THR A 172 -12.50 3.45 -9.29
N TRP A 173 -12.44 4.66 -8.73
CA TRP A 173 -13.53 5.64 -8.78
C TRP A 173 -13.84 6.10 -10.21
N VAL A 174 -12.82 6.47 -10.99
CA VAL A 174 -12.96 6.87 -12.40
C VAL A 174 -13.66 5.77 -13.19
N LEU A 175 -13.18 4.53 -13.10
CA LEU A 175 -13.76 3.41 -13.83
C LEU A 175 -15.21 3.14 -13.41
N THR A 176 -15.52 3.27 -12.12
CA THR A 176 -16.88 3.08 -11.62
C THR A 176 -17.83 4.16 -12.14
N GLU A 177 -17.42 5.44 -12.11
CA GLU A 177 -18.26 6.55 -12.55
C GLU A 177 -18.46 6.56 -14.07
N ILE A 178 -17.42 6.18 -14.83
CA ILE A 178 -17.54 5.93 -16.27
C ILE A 178 -18.56 4.81 -16.52
N ALA A 179 -18.38 3.63 -15.89
CA ALA A 179 -19.28 2.50 -16.09
C ALA A 179 -20.75 2.86 -15.79
N LYS A 180 -21.01 3.58 -14.70
CA LYS A 180 -22.36 4.07 -14.34
C LYS A 180 -22.98 4.93 -15.42
N ASN A 181 -22.20 5.84 -16.02
CA ASN A 181 -22.69 6.74 -17.04
C ASN A 181 -22.92 6.04 -18.38
N PHE A 182 -22.04 5.13 -18.76
CA PHE A 182 -22.12 4.42 -20.04
C PHE A 182 -23.20 3.33 -20.02
N VAL A 183 -23.31 2.57 -18.93
CA VAL A 183 -24.27 1.46 -18.85
C VAL A 183 -25.68 1.97 -18.57
N GLY A 184 -25.86 3.00 -17.73
CA GLY A 184 -27.19 3.57 -17.47
C GLY A 184 -28.15 2.59 -16.77
N GLU A 185 -27.58 1.71 -15.94
CA GLU A 185 -28.22 0.89 -14.89
C GLU A 185 -29.51 1.39 -14.23
N LEU A 186 -30.72 0.93 -14.53
CA LEU A 186 -31.87 1.30 -13.68
C LEU A 186 -31.77 0.56 -12.33
N ARG A 187 -31.86 1.30 -11.22
CA ARG A 187 -31.82 0.72 -9.87
C ARG A 187 -33.10 -0.04 -9.51
N PRO A 188 -33.05 -0.92 -8.50
CA PRO A 188 -34.24 -1.64 -8.06
C PRO A 188 -35.42 -0.74 -7.64
N HIS A 189 -35.13 0.46 -7.12
CA HIS A 189 -36.13 1.44 -6.71
C HIS A 189 -36.43 2.51 -7.76
N PHE A 190 -36.02 2.33 -9.03
CA PHE A 190 -36.11 3.36 -10.06
C PHE A 190 -37.54 3.88 -10.27
N ARG A 191 -38.56 3.00 -10.28
CA ARG A 191 -39.95 3.44 -10.51
C ARG A 191 -40.49 4.27 -9.35
N ALA A 192 -40.15 3.92 -8.10
CA ALA A 192 -40.55 4.68 -6.93
C ALA A 192 -39.97 6.09 -6.94
N VAL A 193 -38.74 6.26 -7.43
CA VAL A 193 -38.08 7.58 -7.52
C VAL A 193 -38.52 8.37 -8.75
N CYS A 194 -38.55 7.76 -9.94
CA CYS A 194 -38.87 8.47 -11.18
C CYS A 194 -40.35 8.86 -11.27
N ASN A 195 -41.25 7.99 -10.80
CA ASN A 195 -42.70 8.09 -10.99
C ASN A 195 -43.07 8.45 -12.45
N PRO A 196 -42.93 7.49 -13.39
CA PRO A 196 -43.06 7.75 -14.82
C PRO A 196 -44.51 8.12 -15.19
N THR A 197 -44.68 9.07 -16.11
CA THR A 197 -45.99 9.52 -16.62
C THR A 197 -46.78 8.47 -17.42
N TYR A 198 -46.13 7.38 -17.83
CA TYR A 198 -46.74 6.32 -18.63
C TYR A 198 -47.56 5.34 -17.78
N ASN A 199 -48.79 5.05 -18.20
CA ASN A 199 -49.69 4.15 -17.49
C ASN A 199 -49.51 2.70 -17.94
N CYS A 200 -48.79 1.89 -17.15
CA CYS A 200 -48.64 0.45 -17.38
C CYS A 200 -49.97 -0.34 -17.26
N SER A 201 -51.04 0.27 -16.73
CA SER A 201 -52.35 -0.37 -16.51
C SER A 201 -53.33 -0.20 -17.69
N ALA A 202 -53.06 0.69 -18.65
CA ALA A 202 -53.91 0.92 -19.83
C ALA A 202 -53.84 -0.20 -20.89
N VAL A 203 -53.04 -1.22 -20.62
CA VAL A 203 -52.74 -2.35 -21.50
C VAL A 203 -53.71 -3.51 -21.24
N THR A 204 -55.00 -3.29 -21.43
CA THR A 204 -56.01 -4.33 -21.16
C THR A 204 -57.06 -4.51 -22.26
N SER A 205 -56.92 -3.85 -23.41
CA SER A 205 -57.81 -4.11 -24.55
C SER A 205 -57.07 -4.31 -25.89
N LEU A 206 -57.19 -5.54 -26.40
CA LEU A 206 -57.08 -5.97 -27.80
C LEU A 206 -55.74 -6.09 -28.54
N ASN A 207 -54.56 -5.84 -27.95
CA ASN A 207 -53.26 -6.18 -28.57
C ASN A 207 -52.24 -6.77 -27.57
N GLN A 208 -52.68 -7.78 -26.81
CA GLN A 208 -52.06 -8.31 -25.59
C GLN A 208 -50.68 -8.99 -25.75
N PHE A 209 -50.13 -9.11 -26.97
CA PHE A 209 -48.79 -9.70 -27.18
C PHE A 209 -47.68 -8.65 -27.38
N ASN A 210 -48.01 -7.47 -27.91
CA ASN A 210 -47.02 -6.43 -28.26
C ASN A 210 -46.74 -5.44 -27.12
N SER A 211 -47.57 -5.45 -26.09
CA SER A 211 -47.55 -4.45 -25.02
C SER A 211 -46.77 -4.87 -23.77
N TYR A 212 -46.44 -6.17 -23.65
CA TYR A 212 -45.39 -6.65 -22.75
C TYR A 212 -43.98 -6.35 -23.28
N LEU A 213 -43.87 -5.95 -24.56
CA LEU A 213 -42.61 -5.81 -25.31
C LEU A 213 -42.29 -4.37 -25.73
N GLN A 214 -42.93 -3.35 -25.14
CA GLN A 214 -42.66 -1.97 -25.55
C GLN A 214 -41.41 -1.40 -24.87
N TYR A 215 -40.25 -1.86 -25.34
CA TYR A 215 -38.96 -1.21 -25.13
C TYR A 215 -38.93 0.07 -25.97
N GLY A 216 -38.83 1.24 -25.34
CA GLY A 216 -38.63 2.52 -26.04
C GLY A 216 -39.88 3.41 -26.12
N ILE A 217 -40.36 3.89 -24.98
CA ILE A 217 -41.33 4.98 -24.91
C ILE A 217 -40.63 6.19 -24.29
N ASP A 218 -40.79 7.36 -24.88
CA ASP A 218 -40.47 8.65 -24.27
C ASP A 218 -41.29 8.82 -22.98
N TYR A 219 -40.71 8.44 -21.84
CA TYR A 219 -41.30 8.65 -20.53
C TYR A 219 -40.63 9.82 -19.83
N THR A 220 -41.43 10.62 -19.14
CA THR A 220 -40.94 11.70 -18.27
C THR A 220 -41.08 11.28 -16.82
N CYS A 221 -40.05 11.54 -16.02
CA CYS A 221 -40.14 11.37 -14.57
C CYS A 221 -40.90 12.56 -13.99
N GLN A 222 -41.93 12.29 -13.17
CA GLN A 222 -42.70 13.34 -12.50
C GLN A 222 -41.96 13.93 -11.29
N ASN A 223 -41.00 13.20 -10.74
CA ASN A 223 -40.23 13.68 -9.58
C ASN A 223 -39.35 14.89 -9.98
N THR A 224 -39.46 15.96 -9.20
CA THR A 224 -38.73 17.22 -9.40
C THR A 224 -37.27 17.15 -8.94
N ASP A 225 -36.91 16.16 -8.10
CA ASP A 225 -35.53 15.92 -7.71
C ASP A 225 -34.75 15.24 -8.85
N VAL A 226 -34.20 16.09 -9.72
CA VAL A 226 -33.38 15.66 -10.86
C VAL A 226 -32.15 14.86 -10.42
N THR A 227 -31.63 15.07 -9.20
CA THR A 227 -30.43 14.37 -8.73
C THR A 227 -30.76 12.95 -8.27
N ALA A 228 -31.87 12.78 -7.54
CA ALA A 228 -32.38 11.46 -7.18
C ALA A 228 -32.73 10.63 -8.43
N VAL A 229 -33.43 11.25 -9.41
CA VAL A 229 -33.74 10.58 -10.68
C VAL A 229 -32.48 10.22 -11.45
N ARG A 230 -31.46 11.08 -11.47
CA ARG A 230 -30.18 10.80 -12.13
C ARG A 230 -29.47 9.62 -11.47
N GLU A 231 -29.44 9.56 -10.15
CA GLU A 231 -28.75 8.50 -9.42
C GLU A 231 -29.49 7.16 -9.51
N ALA A 232 -30.82 7.18 -9.58
CA ALA A 232 -31.65 6.00 -9.82
C ALA A 232 -31.42 5.36 -11.21
N ARG A 233 -30.79 6.08 -12.15
CA ARG A 233 -30.38 5.58 -13.49
C ARG A 233 -28.94 5.08 -13.54
N ARG A 234 -28.24 5.01 -12.40
CA ARG A 234 -26.80 4.72 -12.31
C ARG A 234 -26.53 3.57 -11.34
N SER A 235 -27.07 2.39 -11.65
CA SER A 235 -26.88 1.17 -10.84
C SER A 235 -25.53 0.48 -11.11
N PHE A 236 -25.21 0.16 -12.37
CA PHE A 236 -24.08 -0.70 -12.72
C PHE A 236 -22.73 0.05 -12.80
N PHE A 237 -21.65 -0.42 -12.18
CA PHE A 237 -21.60 -1.28 -11.00
C PHE A 237 -21.47 -0.41 -9.75
N SER A 238 -21.68 -1.00 -8.57
CA SER A 238 -21.80 -0.21 -7.34
C SER A 238 -20.50 0.48 -6.92
N GLY A 239 -20.56 1.81 -6.75
CA GLY A 239 -19.46 2.62 -6.21
C GLY A 239 -19.14 2.34 -4.73
N HIS A 240 -20.14 1.94 -3.95
CA HIS A 240 -19.92 1.49 -2.57
C HIS A 240 -19.15 0.17 -2.54
N ALA A 241 -19.55 -0.78 -3.40
CA ALA A 241 -18.87 -2.06 -3.48
C ALA A 241 -17.43 -1.89 -4.00
N SER A 242 -17.23 -1.20 -5.13
CA SER A 242 -15.90 -1.06 -5.70
C SER A 242 -14.91 -0.36 -4.77
N SER A 243 -15.33 0.72 -4.08
CA SER A 243 -14.48 1.42 -3.11
C SER A 243 -14.12 0.56 -1.90
N ILE A 244 -15.10 -0.11 -1.27
CA ILE A 244 -14.83 -0.90 -0.06
C ILE A 244 -13.99 -2.14 -0.35
N PHE A 245 -14.27 -2.83 -1.45
CA PHE A 245 -13.48 -3.99 -1.86
C PHE A 245 -12.07 -3.58 -2.24
N PHE A 246 -11.86 -2.44 -2.92
CA PHE A 246 -10.51 -1.92 -3.17
C PHE A 246 -9.76 -1.65 -1.85
N GLY A 247 -10.35 -0.84 -0.97
CA GLY A 247 -9.69 -0.38 0.26
C GLY A 247 -9.34 -1.52 1.21
N LEU A 248 -10.28 -2.44 1.44
CA LEU A 248 -10.07 -3.56 2.35
C LEU A 248 -9.19 -4.65 1.73
N THR A 249 -9.28 -4.91 0.41
CA THR A 249 -8.34 -5.84 -0.26
C THR A 249 -6.91 -5.31 -0.18
N TRP A 250 -6.71 -4.01 -0.44
CA TRP A 250 -5.40 -3.37 -0.30
C TRP A 250 -4.84 -3.54 1.12
N LEU A 251 -5.66 -3.26 2.13
CA LEU A 251 -5.28 -3.40 3.53
C LEU A 251 -4.94 -4.86 3.89
N ILE A 252 -5.75 -5.83 3.44
CA ILE A 252 -5.47 -7.26 3.64
C ILE A 252 -4.11 -7.63 3.05
N MET A 253 -3.81 -7.23 1.81
CA MET A 253 -2.51 -7.49 1.19
C MET A 253 -1.36 -6.80 1.93
N TYR A 254 -1.55 -5.55 2.35
CA TYR A 254 -0.55 -4.85 3.14
C TYR A 254 -0.27 -5.56 4.46
N ILE A 255 -1.30 -6.00 5.20
CA ILE A 255 -1.16 -6.75 6.45
C ILE A 255 -0.47 -8.08 6.21
N HIS A 256 -0.94 -8.84 5.23
CA HIS A 256 -0.40 -10.15 4.88
C HIS A 256 1.12 -10.11 4.71
N VAL A 257 1.62 -9.02 4.13
CA VAL A 257 3.02 -8.89 3.80
C VAL A 257 3.83 -8.10 4.85
N SER A 258 3.21 -7.16 5.56
CA SER A 258 3.88 -6.34 6.58
C SER A 258 3.97 -6.99 7.95
N TRP A 259 3.06 -7.89 8.28
CA TRP A 259 2.92 -8.42 9.64
C TRP A 259 3.74 -9.71 9.82
N SER A 260 4.98 -9.58 10.29
CA SER A 260 5.93 -10.71 10.46
C SER A 260 5.82 -11.45 11.80
N TRP A 261 4.79 -11.19 12.62
CA TRP A 261 4.62 -11.83 13.93
C TRP A 261 4.22 -13.30 13.76
N ARG A 262 5.21 -14.16 13.50
CA ARG A 262 5.05 -15.63 13.49
C ARG A 262 4.42 -16.15 14.81
N HIS A 263 4.51 -15.38 15.88
CA HIS A 263 4.01 -15.71 17.22
C HIS A 263 2.49 -15.52 17.41
N LEU A 264 1.82 -14.68 16.60
CA LEU A 264 0.37 -14.45 16.70
C LEU A 264 -0.45 -15.39 15.81
N GLY A 265 0.21 -16.15 14.93
CA GLY A 265 -0.37 -17.24 14.14
C GLY A 265 -1.74 -16.93 13.53
N ILE A 266 -2.75 -17.68 13.97
CA ILE A 266 -4.14 -17.66 13.47
C ILE A 266 -4.82 -16.29 13.65
N LEU A 267 -4.50 -15.53 14.70
CA LEU A 267 -5.17 -14.25 14.98
C LEU A 267 -4.97 -13.22 13.86
N SER A 268 -3.79 -13.20 13.22
CA SER A 268 -3.51 -12.33 12.09
C SER A 268 -4.38 -12.68 10.87
N ASN A 269 -4.60 -13.97 10.63
CA ASN A 269 -5.47 -14.44 9.55
C ASN A 269 -6.95 -14.17 9.86
N LEU A 270 -7.37 -14.31 11.13
CA LEU A 270 -8.73 -13.96 11.56
C LEU A 270 -9.04 -12.49 11.33
N PHE A 271 -8.08 -11.58 11.59
CA PHE A 271 -8.27 -10.17 11.31
C PHE A 271 -8.44 -9.89 9.82
N GLN A 272 -7.62 -10.50 8.96
CA GLN A 272 -7.75 -10.39 7.50
C GLN A 272 -9.08 -10.94 6.99
N VAL A 273 -9.54 -12.08 7.51
CA VAL A 273 -10.87 -12.64 7.20
C VAL A 273 -11.97 -11.71 7.68
N GLY A 274 -11.83 -11.09 8.86
CA GLY A 274 -12.78 -10.10 9.37
C GLY A 274 -12.92 -8.88 8.46
N LEU A 275 -11.80 -8.38 7.90
CA LEU A 275 -11.83 -7.30 6.91
C LEU A 275 -12.54 -7.73 5.62
N ALA A 276 -12.34 -8.96 5.15
CA ALA A 276 -13.04 -9.48 3.98
C ALA A 276 -14.55 -9.60 4.25
N ILE A 277 -14.95 -10.13 5.41
CA ILE A 277 -16.35 -10.20 5.84
C ILE A 277 -16.97 -8.80 5.92
N LEU A 278 -16.25 -7.80 6.43
CA LEU A 278 -16.72 -6.42 6.47
C LEU A 278 -16.98 -5.87 5.06
N ALA A 279 -16.12 -6.15 4.07
CA ALA A 279 -16.33 -5.75 2.68
C ALA A 279 -17.64 -6.35 2.13
N PHE A 280 -17.85 -7.65 2.35
CA PHE A 280 -19.08 -8.33 1.93
C PHE A 280 -20.32 -7.82 2.66
N TYR A 281 -20.25 -7.58 3.97
CA TYR A 281 -21.35 -7.00 4.74
C TYR A 281 -21.79 -5.64 4.18
N ILE A 282 -20.83 -4.76 3.87
CA ILE A 282 -21.11 -3.46 3.25
C ILE A 282 -21.73 -3.65 1.86
N GLY A 283 -21.22 -4.59 1.05
CA GLY A 283 -21.80 -4.94 -0.24
C GLY A 283 -23.24 -5.45 -0.14
N TYR A 284 -23.51 -6.39 0.77
CA TYR A 284 -24.84 -6.96 0.98
C TYR A 284 -25.85 -5.94 1.48
N SER A 285 -25.42 -4.97 2.31
CA SER A 285 -26.30 -3.87 2.73
C SER A 285 -26.91 -3.12 1.54
N ARG A 286 -26.19 -3.01 0.41
CA ARG A 286 -26.72 -2.36 -0.81
C ARG A 286 -27.80 -3.16 -1.53
N ILE A 287 -27.80 -4.48 -1.35
CA ILE A 287 -28.84 -5.36 -1.87
C ILE A 287 -30.08 -5.26 -0.98
N SER A 288 -29.91 -5.36 0.34
CA SER A 288 -31.02 -5.25 1.29
C SER A 288 -31.69 -3.88 1.27
N ASP A 289 -30.94 -2.81 1.01
CA ASP A 289 -31.45 -1.44 0.90
C ASP A 289 -32.01 -1.13 -0.51
N TYR A 290 -32.13 -2.13 -1.39
CA TYR A 290 -32.59 -2.00 -2.77
C TYR A 290 -31.84 -0.95 -3.61
N GLN A 291 -30.59 -0.67 -3.26
CA GLN A 291 -29.76 0.33 -3.95
C GLN A 291 -29.14 -0.22 -5.23
N HIS A 292 -28.90 -1.52 -5.29
CA HIS A 292 -28.20 -2.18 -6.38
C HIS A 292 -28.67 -3.61 -6.58
N HIS A 293 -28.57 -4.10 -7.81
CA HIS A 293 -28.72 -5.53 -8.07
C HIS A 293 -27.48 -6.29 -7.55
N TRP A 294 -27.63 -7.58 -7.27
CA TRP A 294 -26.52 -8.39 -6.77
C TRP A 294 -25.35 -8.47 -7.77
N GLN A 295 -25.62 -8.42 -9.09
CA GLN A 295 -24.57 -8.41 -10.11
C GLN A 295 -23.73 -7.13 -10.04
N ASP A 296 -24.34 -5.99 -9.71
CA ASP A 296 -23.64 -4.71 -9.55
C ASP A 296 -22.64 -4.77 -8.40
N ILE A 297 -22.99 -5.48 -7.32
CA ILE A 297 -22.12 -5.67 -6.15
C ILE A 297 -20.98 -6.62 -6.50
N LEU A 298 -21.28 -7.74 -7.17
CA LEU A 298 -20.28 -8.71 -7.58
C LEU A 298 -19.28 -8.10 -8.55
N ALA A 299 -19.74 -7.41 -9.60
CA ALA A 299 -18.88 -6.74 -10.57
C ALA A 299 -18.02 -5.67 -9.88
N GLY A 300 -18.63 -4.82 -9.05
CA GLY A 300 -17.89 -3.80 -8.30
C GLY A 300 -16.84 -4.39 -7.37
N GLY A 301 -17.16 -5.48 -6.67
CA GLY A 301 -16.22 -6.18 -5.80
C GLY A 301 -15.03 -6.78 -6.57
N ILE A 302 -15.30 -7.48 -7.67
CA ILE A 302 -14.27 -8.07 -8.53
C ILE A 302 -13.33 -6.98 -9.08
N PHE A 303 -13.89 -5.89 -9.64
CA PHE A 303 -13.09 -4.81 -10.19
C PHE A 303 -12.27 -4.08 -9.12
N GLY A 304 -12.88 -3.77 -7.96
CA GLY A 304 -12.19 -3.12 -6.84
C GLY A 304 -11.02 -3.96 -6.32
N SER A 305 -11.25 -5.26 -6.07
CA SER A 305 -10.19 -6.17 -5.64
C SER A 305 -9.11 -6.39 -6.72
N PHE A 306 -9.48 -6.45 -8.00
CA PHE A 306 -8.53 -6.57 -9.09
C PHE A 306 -7.60 -5.36 -9.18
N ILE A 307 -8.15 -4.14 -9.14
CA ILE A 307 -7.36 -2.92 -9.20
C ILE A 307 -6.44 -2.85 -7.98
N ALA A 308 -6.94 -3.16 -6.78
CA ALA A 308 -6.13 -3.22 -5.56
C ALA A 308 -4.95 -4.19 -5.74
N PHE A 309 -5.21 -5.41 -6.22
CA PHE A 309 -4.16 -6.39 -6.45
C PHE A 309 -3.12 -5.90 -7.47
N PHE A 310 -3.59 -5.35 -8.59
CA PHE A 310 -2.73 -4.87 -9.66
C PHE A 310 -1.79 -3.76 -9.18
N THR A 311 -2.36 -2.75 -8.52
CA THR A 311 -1.65 -1.58 -8.01
C THR A 311 -0.68 -1.96 -6.87
N PHE A 312 -1.09 -2.82 -5.94
CA PHE A 312 -0.24 -3.30 -4.86
C PHE A 312 0.91 -4.19 -5.36
N LYS A 313 0.66 -5.09 -6.32
CA LYS A 313 1.67 -6.04 -6.79
C LYS A 313 2.63 -5.42 -7.79
N PHE A 314 2.11 -4.71 -8.79
CA PHE A 314 2.91 -4.26 -9.95
C PHE A 314 3.39 -2.82 -9.83
N ILE A 315 2.57 -1.90 -9.31
CA ILE A 315 2.96 -0.48 -9.23
C ILE A 315 3.81 -0.22 -8.00
N LEU A 316 3.36 -0.67 -6.83
CA LEU A 316 4.18 -0.61 -5.61
C LEU A 316 5.42 -1.53 -5.70
N ASN A 317 5.39 -2.54 -6.58
CA ASN A 317 6.46 -3.51 -6.79
C ASN A 317 7.01 -4.03 -5.46
N TRP A 318 6.13 -4.63 -4.65
CA TRP A 318 6.45 -4.91 -3.25
C TRP A 318 7.71 -5.76 -3.05
N HIS A 319 8.08 -6.65 -3.98
CA HIS A 319 9.32 -7.42 -3.83
C HIS A 319 10.54 -6.52 -3.62
N HIS A 320 10.63 -5.41 -4.36
CA HIS A 320 11.67 -4.41 -4.19
C HIS A 320 11.51 -3.60 -2.87
N TYR A 321 10.28 -3.41 -2.40
CA TYR A 321 10.00 -2.82 -1.10
C TYR A 321 10.47 -3.74 0.05
N SER A 322 10.18 -5.05 0.00
CA SER A 322 10.57 -6.02 1.03
C SER A 322 12.08 -6.28 1.10
N THR A 323 12.78 -6.28 -0.04
CA THR A 323 14.23 -6.53 -0.07
C THR A 323 15.03 -5.39 0.55
N GLN A 324 14.48 -4.18 0.66
CA GLN A 324 15.07 -3.07 1.41
C GLN A 324 15.10 -3.31 2.94
N PHE A 325 14.33 -4.28 3.45
CA PHE A 325 14.25 -4.64 4.87
C PHE A 325 14.92 -5.98 5.22
N LEU A 326 15.36 -6.74 4.22
CA LEU A 326 16.11 -7.98 4.45
C LEU A 326 17.57 -7.66 4.84
N PRO A 327 18.17 -8.41 5.78
CA PRO A 327 19.56 -8.23 6.12
C PRO A 327 20.43 -8.58 4.91
N TYR A 328 21.41 -7.72 4.59
CA TYR A 328 22.40 -7.90 3.52
C TYR A 328 23.11 -9.28 3.56
N THR A 329 23.12 -9.95 4.70
CA THR A 329 23.67 -11.30 4.86
C THR A 329 22.86 -12.39 4.16
N ALA A 330 21.58 -12.17 3.83
CA ALA A 330 20.73 -13.16 3.16
C ALA A 330 20.74 -13.04 1.62
N SER A 331 21.04 -11.85 1.08
CA SER A 331 21.01 -11.60 -0.37
C SER A 331 22.30 -11.99 -1.10
N HIS A 332 23.39 -12.23 -0.37
CA HIS A 332 24.71 -12.57 -0.93
C HIS A 332 25.23 -13.95 -0.54
N LEU A 333 24.42 -14.85 0.05
CA LEU A 333 24.87 -16.24 0.12
C LEU A 333 24.88 -16.80 -1.32
N PRO A 334 26.05 -17.22 -1.86
CA PRO A 334 26.08 -17.92 -3.13
C PRO A 334 25.18 -19.14 -3.00
N ARG A 335 24.27 -19.35 -3.98
CA ARG A 335 23.33 -20.47 -3.97
C ARG A 335 23.99 -21.85 -4.17
N THR A 336 25.31 -21.95 -3.98
CA THR A 336 26.11 -23.17 -4.05
C THR A 336 27.42 -22.95 -3.29
N LEU A 337 27.49 -23.38 -2.03
CA LEU A 337 28.77 -23.75 -1.44
C LEU A 337 28.89 -25.27 -1.57
N PRO A 338 29.85 -25.81 -2.34
CA PRO A 338 30.08 -27.25 -2.37
C PRO A 338 30.61 -27.66 -1.00
N ILE A 339 29.97 -28.69 -0.42
CA ILE A 339 30.44 -29.36 0.79
C ILE A 339 31.80 -29.97 0.46
N ASN A 340 32.88 -29.33 0.90
CA ASN A 340 34.19 -29.97 0.91
C ASN A 340 34.62 -30.14 2.37
N GLN A 341 34.43 -31.36 2.86
CA GLN A 341 35.00 -31.83 4.11
C GLN A 341 36.53 -31.74 4.00
N ARG A 342 37.14 -30.80 4.75
CA ARG A 342 38.47 -31.01 5.34
C ARG A 342 38.82 -29.89 6.34
N ASN A 343 39.04 -30.34 7.58
CA ASN A 343 39.80 -29.71 8.67
C ASN A 343 39.29 -28.39 9.24
N ILE A 344 38.38 -28.48 10.22
CA ILE A 344 38.21 -27.47 11.26
C ILE A 344 38.90 -27.99 12.52
N ASN A 345 40.04 -27.39 12.86
CA ASN A 345 40.66 -27.56 14.17
C ASN A 345 39.79 -26.82 15.19
N TYR A 346 39.26 -27.54 16.18
CA TYR A 346 38.54 -26.97 17.30
C TYR A 346 39.54 -26.27 18.24
N VAL A 347 39.48 -24.94 18.30
CA VAL A 347 39.97 -24.19 19.47
C VAL A 347 38.96 -24.47 20.59
N GLN A 348 39.37 -25.23 21.60
CA GLN A 348 38.60 -25.44 22.82
C GLN A 348 38.38 -24.08 23.51
N MET A 349 37.13 -23.62 23.57
CA MET A 349 36.72 -22.54 24.45
C MET A 349 36.42 -23.12 25.84
N ASN A 350 37.09 -22.51 26.82
CA ASN A 350 36.96 -22.66 28.27
C ASN A 350 35.48 -22.62 28.73
N PRO A 351 34.97 -23.60 29.51
CA PRO A 351 33.57 -23.68 29.90
C PRO A 351 33.35 -22.87 31.17
N ASN A 352 33.18 -21.55 31.05
CA ASN A 352 32.65 -20.70 32.12
C ASN A 352 32.01 -19.46 31.48
N ASN A 353 30.82 -19.63 30.90
CA ASN A 353 29.74 -18.64 30.95
C ASN A 353 28.47 -19.24 30.33
N GLU A 354 27.40 -19.18 31.10
CA GLU A 354 26.09 -19.74 30.81
C GLU A 354 25.34 -18.94 29.72
N HIS A 355 24.37 -19.64 29.11
CA HIS A 355 23.23 -19.13 28.33
C HIS A 355 23.47 -18.61 26.89
N GLU A 356 23.21 -19.47 25.90
CA GLU A 356 22.08 -19.31 24.94
C GLU A 356 22.08 -20.46 23.91
N GLN A 357 21.12 -21.38 24.04
CA GLN A 357 20.80 -22.33 22.97
C GLN A 357 19.80 -21.68 22.01
N ILE A 358 20.22 -21.46 20.76
CA ILE A 358 19.29 -21.21 19.65
C ILE A 358 19.27 -22.47 18.78
N HIS A 359 18.19 -23.24 18.90
CA HIS A 359 17.85 -24.34 18.00
C HIS A 359 17.34 -23.77 16.67
N TYR A 360 17.96 -24.17 15.56
CA TYR A 360 17.40 -24.01 14.22
C TYR A 360 16.70 -25.31 13.81
N TYR A 361 15.41 -25.24 13.53
CA TYR A 361 14.70 -26.26 12.76
C TYR A 361 14.02 -25.57 11.57
N PHE A 362 14.13 -26.27 10.43
CA PHE A 362 13.74 -25.88 9.07
C PHE A 362 12.27 -25.48 8.91
#